data_AF-A0AAJ6Z571-F1
#
_entry.id   AF-A0AAJ6Z571-F1
#
_cell.length_a   1.000
_cell.length_b   1.000
_cell.length_c   1.000
_cell.angle_alpha   90.00
_cell.angle_beta   90.00
_cell.angle_gamma   90.00
#
_symmetry.space_group_name_H-M   'P 1'
#
loop_
_entity.id
_entity.type
_entity.pdbx_description
1 polymer ?
#
loop_
_entity_poly.entity_id
_entity_poly.type
_entity_poly.pdbx_seq_one_letter_code
_entity_poly.pdbx_strand_id
1 'polypeptide(L)'
;MNYLVGMVVGYLSLLKASGQQQGSLLDNLGEGIQQQIRPIKQPIDESIAYVGSAGCAHVKKLLGVAYEQLEGVREPDLNSLSLFFKTRASSKVYNISVAAEAITRARAFNPQKNLIIFVHGFIDDPTKDSFKNISEAFLRSGETSVLALDGSPLIRWLYLRATTYVRFMGRKLGEVLAAMVKGGTDPASIHLIGHSLGSHISGFAGKTLLKLTGRRPGRISALDPAGPCFTHVDADLRVKDSDADYVDCVHSDSGVYGMKEPIGHADYFPNGGNSQPGCLLQTCSHSRSWLYFAESLLERTAFAAKRCPSWEHFKRDQCDDEVSYMGIDSKPGTKGKFFLQTGFLFPYGRGGEGLTYREPPNLIQAVAGSILKDEDQETLHSAAAVLKDQDTSKLLQAVAGSIDQDPKELLQSVADTVKDQDPTKILESVAGSVKDQLPSNVLKSVAGSVKDQDPSKLLHSIAGGVLEDPNPSKLLKTFTGSVFGG
;
A
#
# COMPACT_ATOMS: atom_id res chain seq x y z
N MET A 1 15.09 7.70 -3.50
CA MET A 1 15.36 7.35 -2.09
C MET A 1 16.33 8.32 -1.41
N ASN A 2 17.49 8.64 -2.01
CA ASN A 2 18.53 9.46 -1.34
C ASN A 2 18.19 10.95 -1.11
N TYR A 3 17.27 11.54 -1.88
CA TYR A 3 16.88 12.96 -1.71
C TYR A 3 15.96 13.23 -0.52
N LEU A 4 15.14 12.25 -0.13
CA LEU A 4 14.19 12.37 0.97
C LEU A 4 14.90 12.23 2.33
N VAL A 5 15.89 11.33 2.38
CA VAL A 5 16.75 11.10 3.56
C VAL A 5 17.58 12.36 3.86
N GLY A 6 18.09 13.05 2.84
CA GLY A 6 18.84 14.29 3.01
C GLY A 6 18.02 15.45 3.59
N MET A 7 16.73 15.57 3.23
CA MET A 7 15.85 16.62 3.78
C MET A 7 15.47 16.36 5.25
N VAL A 8 15.24 15.10 5.63
CA VAL A 8 14.88 14.73 6.99
C VAL A 8 16.06 14.91 7.95
N VAL A 9 17.28 14.56 7.52
CA VAL A 9 18.50 14.77 8.30
C VAL A 9 18.79 16.27 8.47
N GLY A 10 18.63 17.08 7.41
CA GLY A 10 18.83 18.53 7.50
C GLY A 10 17.85 19.24 8.44
N TYR A 11 16.60 18.78 8.52
CA TYR A 11 15.58 19.35 9.40
C TYR A 11 15.79 18.99 10.88
N LEU A 12 16.25 17.75 11.15
CA LEU A 12 16.57 17.28 12.51
C LEU A 12 17.81 17.96 13.09
N SER A 13 18.76 18.37 12.25
CA SER A 13 19.92 19.17 12.68
C SER A 13 19.55 20.58 13.14
N LEU A 14 18.47 21.16 12.60
CA LEU A 14 17.97 22.49 12.98
C LEU A 14 17.22 22.47 14.33
N LEU A 15 16.56 21.36 14.67
CA LEU A 15 15.80 21.22 15.93
C LEU A 15 16.68 21.00 17.17
N LYS A 16 17.90 20.45 17.00
CA LYS A 16 18.88 20.35 18.08
C LYS A 16 19.49 21.69 18.50
N ALA A 17 19.31 22.75 17.70
CA ALA A 17 19.88 24.06 17.97
C ALA A 17 19.03 24.94 18.91
N SER A 18 17.78 24.56 19.23
CA SER A 18 16.83 25.43 19.94
C SER A 18 16.66 25.08 21.43
N GLY A 19 17.74 24.71 22.12
CA GLY A 19 17.73 24.19 23.50
C GLY A 19 16.69 24.82 24.44
N GLN A 20 15.73 24.00 24.90
CA GLN A 20 14.89 24.29 26.06
C GLN A 20 14.73 23.04 26.94
N GLN A 21 14.76 23.29 28.24
CA GLN A 21 15.02 22.36 29.34
C GLN A 21 13.79 21.57 29.86
N GLN A 22 14.14 20.46 30.53
CA GLN A 22 13.59 19.88 31.77
C GLN A 22 12.22 19.18 31.79
N GLY A 23 12.28 17.89 32.18
CA GLY A 23 11.74 17.48 33.49
C GLY A 23 10.30 16.95 33.55
N SER A 24 10.18 15.70 34.03
CA SER A 24 8.95 14.98 34.42
C SER A 24 7.99 14.59 33.29
N LEU A 25 8.24 13.43 32.67
CA LEU A 25 7.28 12.75 31.78
C LEU A 25 7.11 11.25 32.10
N LEU A 26 7.92 10.69 33.00
CA LEU A 26 7.97 9.24 33.21
C LEU A 26 6.94 8.72 34.23
N ASP A 27 6.43 9.54 35.14
CA ASP A 27 5.48 9.08 36.17
C ASP A 27 4.02 9.00 35.68
N ASN A 28 3.71 9.53 34.49
CA ASN A 28 2.38 9.45 33.90
C ASN A 28 2.26 8.44 32.75
N LEU A 29 3.29 7.58 32.53
CA LEU A 29 3.29 6.61 31.44
C LEU A 29 2.49 5.33 31.71
N GLY A 30 1.89 5.19 32.91
CA GLY A 30 1.18 3.97 33.34
C GLY A 30 -0.26 3.82 32.83
N GLU A 31 -0.95 4.90 32.47
CA GLU A 31 -2.39 4.85 32.09
C GLU A 31 -2.67 5.19 30.61
N GLY A 32 -1.63 5.43 29.80
CA GLY A 32 -1.76 5.90 28.41
C GLY A 32 -1.74 4.84 27.30
N ILE A 33 -1.68 3.54 27.63
CA ILE A 33 -1.44 2.47 26.63
C ILE A 33 -2.66 2.20 25.73
N GLN A 34 -3.86 2.66 26.08
CA GLN A 34 -5.07 2.53 25.24
C GLN A 34 -5.26 3.66 24.21
N GLN A 35 -4.39 4.68 24.16
CA GLN A 35 -4.52 5.81 23.22
C GLN A 35 -3.38 5.98 22.20
N GLN A 36 -2.37 5.10 22.19
CA GLN A 36 -1.15 5.29 21.38
C GLN A 36 -0.98 4.29 20.22
N ILE A 37 -1.96 4.21 19.32
CA ILE A 37 -1.65 3.97 17.90
C ILE A 37 -2.47 4.98 17.07
N ARG A 38 -2.12 6.27 17.20
CA ARG A 38 -2.48 7.24 16.16
C ARG A 38 -1.44 7.11 15.05
N PRO A 39 -1.85 6.93 13.78
CA PRO A 39 -0.89 6.97 12.69
C PRO A 39 -0.18 8.33 12.70
N ILE A 40 1.15 8.30 12.59
CA ILE A 40 1.97 9.51 12.40
C ILE A 40 1.52 10.12 11.08
N LYS A 41 0.62 11.11 11.13
CA LYS A 41 0.16 11.88 9.98
C LYS A 41 1.25 12.87 9.60
N GLN A 42 1.65 12.94 8.33
CA GLN A 42 2.61 13.95 7.90
C GLN A 42 1.95 15.34 7.87
N PRO A 43 2.69 16.44 8.11
CA PRO A 43 2.12 17.80 8.12
C PRO A 43 1.44 18.21 6.80
N ILE A 44 1.87 17.64 5.66
CA ILE A 44 1.27 17.87 4.34
C ILE A 44 -0.09 17.16 4.23
N ASP A 45 -0.21 15.97 4.79
CA ASP A 45 -1.45 15.19 4.83
C ASP A 45 -2.49 15.85 5.72
N GLU A 46 -2.05 16.41 6.86
CA GLU A 46 -2.90 17.24 7.71
C GLU A 46 -3.41 18.46 6.93
N SER A 47 -2.56 19.16 6.17
CA SER A 47 -2.97 20.35 5.43
C SER A 47 -4.05 20.07 4.36
N ILE A 48 -3.93 18.95 3.63
CA ILE A 48 -4.84 18.57 2.55
C ILE A 48 -6.12 17.93 3.10
N ALA A 49 -6.04 17.15 4.17
CA ALA A 49 -7.20 16.59 4.86
C ALA A 49 -7.95 17.61 5.73
N TYR A 50 -7.26 18.64 6.23
CA TYR A 50 -7.82 19.69 7.10
C TYR A 50 -8.65 20.72 6.32
N VAL A 51 -8.33 20.97 5.05
CA VAL A 51 -9.28 21.61 4.12
C VAL A 51 -10.31 20.54 3.72
N GLY A 52 -11.24 20.24 4.63
CA GLY A 52 -12.32 19.31 4.35
C GLY A 52 -13.02 19.66 3.02
N SER A 53 -13.56 18.66 2.32
CA SER A 53 -14.08 18.83 0.95
C SER A 53 -15.09 19.98 0.79
N ALA A 54 -15.82 20.34 1.85
CA ALA A 54 -16.72 21.51 1.88
C ALA A 54 -16.00 22.88 1.75
N GLY A 55 -14.76 22.97 2.22
CA GLY A 55 -13.91 24.17 2.10
C GLY A 55 -13.17 24.28 0.76
N CYS A 56 -13.00 23.18 0.03
CA CYS A 56 -12.22 23.17 -1.22
C CYS A 56 -12.72 24.19 -2.24
N ALA A 57 -14.05 24.31 -2.44
CA ALA A 57 -14.60 25.26 -3.41
C ALA A 57 -14.23 26.71 -3.07
N HIS A 58 -14.30 27.08 -1.79
CA HIS A 58 -13.94 28.43 -1.32
C HIS A 58 -12.43 28.68 -1.44
N VAL A 59 -11.59 27.75 -1.01
CA VAL A 59 -10.14 27.91 -1.08
C VAL A 59 -9.68 27.97 -2.55
N LYS A 60 -10.26 27.14 -3.42
CA LYS A 60 -9.99 27.21 -4.87
C LYS A 60 -10.34 28.58 -5.44
N LYS A 61 -11.49 29.15 -5.08
CA LYS A 61 -11.90 30.49 -5.51
C LYS A 61 -10.93 31.58 -5.04
N LEU A 62 -10.50 31.50 -3.77
CA LEU A 62 -9.53 32.43 -3.19
C LEU A 62 -8.17 32.37 -3.88
N LEU A 63 -7.70 31.15 -4.20
CA LEU A 63 -6.43 30.92 -4.88
C LEU A 63 -6.51 31.15 -6.40
N GLY A 64 -7.69 31.48 -6.95
CA GLY A 64 -7.87 31.71 -8.38
C GLY A 64 -7.76 30.44 -9.23
N VAL A 65 -8.01 29.27 -8.64
CA VAL A 65 -7.90 27.94 -9.27
C VAL A 65 -9.23 27.18 -9.27
N ALA A 66 -10.36 27.86 -9.03
CA ALA A 66 -11.69 27.28 -9.24
C ALA A 66 -11.97 27.09 -10.73
N TYR A 67 -12.82 26.12 -11.07
CA TYR A 67 -13.08 25.76 -12.47
C TYR A 67 -13.60 26.95 -13.28
N GLU A 68 -14.54 27.71 -12.72
CA GLU A 68 -15.18 28.86 -13.34
C GLU A 68 -14.22 30.04 -13.56
N GLN A 69 -13.09 30.06 -12.85
CA GLN A 69 -12.05 31.09 -13.01
C GLN A 69 -10.99 30.69 -14.06
N LEU A 70 -10.95 29.42 -14.45
CA LEU A 70 -9.99 28.89 -15.41
C LEU A 70 -10.63 28.64 -16.78
N GLU A 71 -11.87 28.13 -16.82
CA GLU A 71 -12.60 27.85 -18.07
C GLU A 71 -12.76 29.13 -18.90
N GLY A 72 -12.37 29.07 -20.18
CA GLY A 72 -12.41 30.20 -21.11
C GLY A 72 -11.44 31.36 -20.83
N VAL A 73 -10.63 31.30 -19.76
CA VAL A 73 -9.75 32.40 -19.34
C VAL A 73 -8.30 31.96 -19.21
N ARG A 74 -8.03 30.93 -18.40
CA ARG A 74 -6.70 30.37 -18.11
C ARG A 74 -6.78 28.85 -18.04
N GLU A 75 -7.25 28.24 -19.12
CA GLU A 75 -7.31 26.79 -19.23
C GLU A 75 -5.90 26.18 -19.25
N PRO A 76 -5.71 24.97 -18.68
CA PRO A 76 -4.45 24.27 -18.81
C PRO A 76 -4.16 23.94 -20.28
N ASP A 77 -2.89 23.89 -20.66
CA ASP A 77 -2.50 23.38 -21.97
C ASP A 77 -2.73 21.85 -22.04
N LEU A 78 -3.88 21.46 -22.59
CA LEU A 78 -4.26 20.06 -22.75
C LEU A 78 -3.43 19.33 -23.80
N ASN A 79 -2.67 20.04 -24.66
CA ASN A 79 -1.72 19.38 -25.57
C ASN A 79 -0.48 18.85 -24.86
N SER A 80 -0.27 19.19 -23.59
CA SER A 80 0.75 18.56 -22.75
C SER A 80 0.42 17.11 -22.37
N LEU A 81 -0.82 16.66 -22.57
CA LEU A 81 -1.25 15.29 -22.27
C LEU A 81 -0.81 14.31 -23.36
N SER A 82 -0.59 13.06 -22.97
CA SER A 82 -0.27 11.98 -23.91
C SER A 82 -0.89 10.64 -23.52
N LEU A 83 -1.06 9.75 -24.50
CA LEU A 83 -1.42 8.36 -24.30
C LEU A 83 -0.20 7.46 -24.50
N PHE A 84 0.22 6.78 -23.44
CA PHE A 84 1.26 5.76 -23.44
C PHE A 84 0.64 4.44 -23.90
N PHE A 85 0.95 4.01 -25.12
CA PHE A 85 0.49 2.77 -25.71
C PHE A 85 1.53 1.66 -25.49
N LYS A 86 1.24 0.74 -24.56
CA LYS A 86 2.13 -0.38 -24.20
C LYS A 86 1.62 -1.68 -24.80
N THR A 87 2.55 -2.46 -25.35
CA THR A 87 2.37 -3.82 -25.86
C THR A 87 3.45 -4.72 -25.26
N ARG A 88 3.40 -6.03 -25.50
CA ARG A 88 4.49 -6.95 -25.09
C ARG A 88 5.82 -6.64 -25.77
N ALA A 89 5.80 -6.07 -26.98
CA ALA A 89 7.00 -5.87 -27.79
C ALA A 89 7.58 -4.45 -27.69
N SER A 90 6.75 -3.45 -27.39
CA SER A 90 7.16 -2.04 -27.41
C SER A 90 6.18 -1.13 -26.67
N SER A 91 6.66 0.07 -26.36
CA SER A 91 5.85 1.19 -25.89
C SER A 91 5.97 2.36 -26.88
N LYS A 92 4.87 3.06 -27.14
CA LYS A 92 4.82 4.29 -27.94
C LYS A 92 4.04 5.35 -27.19
N VAL A 93 4.41 6.62 -27.34
CA VAL A 93 3.70 7.74 -26.74
C VAL A 93 3.05 8.56 -27.85
N TYR A 94 1.75 8.79 -27.74
CA TYR A 94 0.99 9.62 -28.66
C TYR A 94 0.55 10.88 -27.96
N ASN A 95 0.82 12.05 -28.54
CA ASN A 95 0.22 13.28 -28.05
C ASN A 95 -1.30 13.17 -28.13
N ILE A 96 -2.01 13.67 -27.10
CA ILE A 96 -3.46 13.50 -27.00
C ILE A 96 -4.22 14.08 -28.20
N SER A 97 -3.68 15.11 -28.86
CA SER A 97 -4.29 15.78 -30.01
C SER A 97 -4.43 14.88 -31.25
N VAL A 98 -3.52 13.92 -31.43
CA VAL A 98 -3.49 12.99 -32.58
C VAL A 98 -3.80 11.55 -32.19
N ALA A 99 -4.02 11.29 -30.89
CA ALA A 99 -4.05 9.95 -30.35
C ALA A 99 -5.18 9.09 -30.94
N ALA A 100 -6.38 9.64 -31.13
CA ALA A 100 -7.51 8.90 -31.71
C ALA A 100 -7.18 8.30 -33.09
N GLU A 101 -6.56 9.09 -33.97
CA GLU A 101 -6.20 8.67 -35.33
C GLU A 101 -4.93 7.79 -35.36
N ALA A 102 -3.98 8.07 -34.47
CA ALA A 102 -2.71 7.35 -34.44
C ALA A 102 -2.85 5.95 -33.81
N ILE A 103 -3.65 5.80 -32.76
CA ILE A 103 -3.90 4.52 -32.08
C ILE A 103 -4.72 3.60 -32.98
N THR A 104 -5.79 4.11 -33.61
CA THR A 104 -6.67 3.30 -34.47
C THR A 104 -5.95 2.73 -35.70
N ARG A 105 -4.85 3.37 -36.14
CA ARG A 105 -3.98 2.87 -37.23
C ARG A 105 -2.82 2.01 -36.75
N ALA A 106 -2.60 1.87 -35.44
CA ALA A 106 -1.50 1.09 -34.93
C ALA A 106 -1.78 -0.42 -35.08
N ARG A 107 -0.78 -1.18 -35.55
CA ARG A 107 -0.91 -2.63 -35.79
C ARG A 107 -1.38 -3.43 -34.56
N ALA A 108 -1.06 -2.98 -33.36
CA ALA A 108 -1.42 -3.65 -32.11
C ALA A 108 -2.84 -3.29 -31.62
N PHE A 109 -3.48 -2.27 -32.21
CA PHE A 109 -4.86 -1.93 -31.92
C PHE A 109 -5.78 -2.92 -32.64
N ASN A 110 -6.71 -3.51 -31.89
CA ASN A 110 -7.74 -4.39 -32.41
C ASN A 110 -9.10 -3.86 -31.97
N PRO A 111 -9.95 -3.35 -32.90
CA PRO A 111 -11.25 -2.79 -32.55
C PRO A 111 -12.25 -3.85 -32.03
N GLN A 112 -11.95 -5.13 -32.19
CA GLN A 112 -12.76 -6.24 -31.65
C GLN A 112 -12.34 -6.67 -30.24
N LYS A 113 -11.26 -6.08 -29.69
CA LYS A 113 -10.82 -6.29 -28.31
C LYS A 113 -11.15 -5.08 -27.44
N ASN A 114 -11.05 -5.26 -26.13
CA ASN A 114 -11.26 -4.19 -25.17
C ASN A 114 -10.20 -3.09 -25.33
N LEU A 115 -10.65 -1.83 -25.32
CA LEU A 115 -9.79 -0.67 -25.25
C LEU A 115 -9.55 -0.34 -23.77
N ILE A 116 -8.42 -0.82 -23.23
CA ILE A 116 -8.07 -0.65 -21.81
C ILE A 116 -7.20 0.59 -21.64
N ILE A 117 -7.66 1.54 -20.81
CA ILE A 117 -6.95 2.79 -20.53
C ILE A 117 -6.83 2.97 -19.02
N PHE A 118 -5.60 2.93 -18.51
CA PHE A 118 -5.26 3.30 -17.14
C PHE A 118 -5.11 4.82 -17.01
N VAL A 119 -5.60 5.39 -15.91
CA VAL A 119 -5.50 6.82 -15.62
C VAL A 119 -4.95 6.99 -14.21
N HIS A 120 -3.76 7.58 -14.10
CA HIS A 120 -3.03 7.68 -12.84
C HIS A 120 -3.52 8.82 -11.94
N GLY A 121 -3.05 8.82 -10.70
CA GLY A 121 -3.37 9.79 -9.66
C GLY A 121 -2.44 11.00 -9.55
N PHE A 122 -2.58 11.74 -8.46
CA PHE A 122 -1.72 12.87 -8.10
C PHE A 122 -0.26 12.44 -7.93
N ILE A 123 0.70 13.21 -8.45
CA ILE A 123 2.16 12.94 -8.40
C ILE A 123 2.61 11.66 -9.15
N ASP A 124 1.70 10.86 -9.66
CA ASP A 124 1.98 9.64 -10.40
C ASP A 124 2.22 9.91 -11.91
N ASP A 125 2.72 8.91 -12.63
CA ASP A 125 2.89 8.93 -14.09
C ASP A 125 3.02 7.51 -14.66
N PRO A 126 2.88 7.30 -15.99
CA PRO A 126 2.94 5.96 -16.58
C PRO A 126 4.27 5.23 -16.49
N THR A 127 5.35 5.84 -15.99
CA THR A 127 6.64 5.16 -15.79
C THR A 127 6.75 4.47 -14.43
N LYS A 128 5.78 4.71 -13.53
CA LYS A 128 5.79 4.17 -12.17
C LYS A 128 5.06 2.84 -12.02
N ASP A 129 5.13 2.29 -10.81
CA ASP A 129 4.66 0.95 -10.46
C ASP A 129 3.17 0.73 -10.70
N SER A 130 2.33 1.76 -10.56
CA SER A 130 0.88 1.65 -10.76
C SER A 130 0.54 1.15 -12.18
N PHE A 131 0.98 1.89 -13.20
CA PHE A 131 0.78 1.48 -14.60
C PHE A 131 1.61 0.25 -14.95
N LYS A 132 2.84 0.12 -14.41
CA LYS A 132 3.68 -1.06 -14.65
C LYS A 132 2.95 -2.35 -14.25
N ASN A 133 2.46 -2.45 -13.02
CA ASN A 133 1.78 -3.65 -12.51
C ASN A 133 0.49 -3.94 -13.29
N ILE A 134 -0.35 -2.92 -13.52
CA ILE A 134 -1.60 -3.09 -14.28
C ILE A 134 -1.33 -3.54 -15.72
N SER A 135 -0.41 -2.86 -16.41
CA SER A 135 -0.10 -3.17 -17.80
C SER A 135 0.53 -4.56 -17.96
N GLU A 136 1.44 -4.95 -17.07
CA GLU A 136 2.05 -6.29 -17.07
C GLU A 136 1.01 -7.37 -16.80
N ALA A 137 0.10 -7.16 -15.84
CA ALA A 137 -0.94 -8.12 -15.53
C ALA A 137 -1.92 -8.34 -16.71
N PHE A 138 -2.39 -7.27 -17.36
CA PHE A 138 -3.22 -7.38 -18.56
C PHE A 138 -2.50 -8.07 -19.72
N LEU A 139 -1.25 -7.65 -19.99
CA LEU A 139 -0.46 -8.26 -21.05
C LEU A 139 -0.15 -9.72 -20.75
N ARG A 140 0.04 -10.14 -19.49
CA ARG A 140 0.17 -11.57 -19.14
C ARG A 140 -1.15 -12.33 -19.32
N SER A 141 -2.27 -11.68 -19.06
CA SER A 141 -3.63 -12.24 -19.16
C SER A 141 -4.16 -12.36 -20.60
N GLY A 142 -3.36 -11.99 -21.61
CA GLY A 142 -3.70 -12.20 -23.03
C GLY A 142 -4.13 -10.95 -23.80
N GLU A 143 -4.12 -9.78 -23.15
CA GLU A 143 -4.36 -8.52 -23.85
C GLU A 143 -3.21 -8.17 -24.79
N THR A 144 -3.54 -7.57 -25.94
CA THR A 144 -2.55 -7.20 -26.95
C THR A 144 -1.89 -5.86 -26.63
N SER A 145 -2.61 -5.01 -25.90
CA SER A 145 -2.16 -3.66 -25.59
C SER A 145 -2.91 -3.06 -24.41
N VAL A 146 -2.26 -2.14 -23.71
CA VAL A 146 -2.83 -1.34 -22.63
C VAL A 146 -2.38 0.11 -22.82
N LEU A 147 -3.29 1.06 -22.65
CA LEU A 147 -2.97 2.48 -22.69
C LEU A 147 -2.88 3.07 -21.28
N ALA A 148 -2.12 4.15 -21.15
CA ALA A 148 -2.17 5.03 -19.98
C ALA A 148 -2.33 6.49 -20.41
N LEU A 149 -3.21 7.25 -19.76
CA LEU A 149 -3.18 8.71 -19.87
C LEU A 149 -2.07 9.27 -18.98
N ASP A 150 -1.07 9.90 -19.57
CA ASP A 150 -0.09 10.72 -18.85
C ASP A 150 -0.65 12.13 -18.64
N GLY A 151 -1.06 12.37 -17.41
CA GLY A 151 -1.50 13.65 -16.89
C GLY A 151 -0.46 14.37 -16.05
N SER A 152 0.71 13.79 -15.86
CA SER A 152 1.71 14.28 -14.91
C SER A 152 2.13 15.75 -15.11
N PRO A 153 2.17 16.33 -16.33
CA PRO A 153 2.44 17.76 -16.48
C PRO A 153 1.42 18.67 -15.79
N LEU A 154 0.18 18.21 -15.63
CA LEU A 154 -0.93 19.00 -15.08
C LEU A 154 -1.21 18.67 -13.61
N ILE A 155 -1.10 17.41 -13.20
CA ILE A 155 -1.54 16.95 -11.87
C ILE A 155 -0.40 16.56 -10.93
N ARG A 156 0.86 16.94 -11.23
CA ARG A 156 1.99 16.71 -10.30
C ARG A 156 2.14 17.80 -9.23
N TRP A 157 1.58 18.98 -9.46
CA TRP A 157 1.86 20.17 -8.64
C TRP A 157 0.60 20.86 -8.15
N LEU A 158 0.57 21.16 -6.84
CA LEU A 158 -0.52 21.83 -6.12
C LEU A 158 -1.86 21.09 -6.21
N TYR A 159 -2.17 20.31 -5.19
CA TYR A 159 -3.34 19.43 -5.15
C TYR A 159 -4.68 20.15 -5.46
N LEU A 160 -4.90 21.35 -4.88
CA LEU A 160 -6.11 22.13 -5.13
C LEU A 160 -6.29 22.52 -6.61
N ARG A 161 -5.20 22.76 -7.34
CA ARG A 161 -5.27 23.01 -8.79
C ARG A 161 -5.44 21.71 -9.57
N ALA A 162 -4.71 20.66 -9.19
CA ALA A 162 -4.83 19.34 -9.81
C ALA A 162 -6.29 18.83 -9.78
N THR A 163 -6.97 18.97 -8.63
CA THR A 163 -8.39 18.61 -8.49
C THR A 163 -9.35 19.48 -9.31
N THR A 164 -8.91 20.62 -9.84
CA THR A 164 -9.68 21.37 -10.85
C THR A 164 -9.34 20.88 -12.25
N TYR A 165 -8.07 20.60 -12.53
CA TYR A 165 -7.59 20.12 -13.83
C TYR A 165 -8.15 18.76 -14.24
N VAL A 166 -8.51 17.89 -13.29
CA VAL A 166 -9.13 16.59 -13.62
C VAL A 166 -10.35 16.72 -14.54
N ARG A 167 -11.15 17.81 -14.41
CA ARG A 167 -12.32 18.04 -15.25
C ARG A 167 -11.93 18.39 -16.69
N PHE A 168 -10.90 19.21 -16.89
CA PHE A 168 -10.38 19.53 -18.22
C PHE A 168 -9.75 18.30 -18.89
N MET A 169 -8.98 17.52 -18.12
CA MET A 169 -8.34 16.30 -18.62
C MET A 169 -9.36 15.23 -19.01
N GLY A 170 -10.38 15.00 -18.16
CA GLY A 170 -11.44 14.05 -18.46
C GLY A 170 -12.26 14.46 -19.68
N ARG A 171 -12.57 15.76 -19.83
CA ARG A 171 -13.17 16.28 -21.07
C ARG A 171 -12.31 15.94 -22.29
N LYS A 172 -11.00 16.21 -22.23
CA LYS A 172 -10.09 15.94 -23.35
C LYS A 172 -10.01 14.45 -23.69
N LEU A 173 -9.91 13.58 -22.68
CA LEU A 173 -9.92 12.13 -22.89
C LEU A 173 -11.26 11.68 -23.50
N GLY A 174 -12.38 12.19 -23.01
CA GLY A 174 -13.72 11.89 -23.55
C GLY A 174 -13.88 12.33 -25.01
N GLU A 175 -13.28 13.45 -25.43
CA GLU A 175 -13.24 13.88 -26.84
C GLU A 175 -12.45 12.90 -27.71
N VAL A 176 -11.30 12.40 -27.24
CA VAL A 176 -10.50 11.38 -27.92
C VAL A 176 -11.30 10.08 -28.07
N LEU A 177 -11.95 9.62 -27.00
CA LEU A 177 -12.81 8.43 -27.04
C LEU A 177 -13.99 8.61 -28.00
N ALA A 178 -14.63 9.78 -28.00
CA ALA A 178 -15.72 10.09 -28.92
C ALA A 178 -15.27 10.05 -30.38
N ALA A 179 -14.06 10.55 -30.68
CA ALA A 179 -13.48 10.44 -32.01
C ALA A 179 -13.20 8.99 -32.41
N MET A 180 -12.67 8.16 -31.49
CA MET A 180 -12.46 6.73 -31.73
C MET A 180 -13.78 5.98 -31.97
N VAL A 181 -14.82 6.29 -31.19
CA VAL A 181 -16.16 5.69 -31.35
C VAL A 181 -16.78 6.07 -32.69
N LYS A 182 -16.67 7.34 -33.10
CA LYS A 182 -17.09 7.77 -34.45
C LYS A 182 -16.29 7.09 -35.56
N GLY A 183 -15.05 6.68 -35.27
CA GLY A 183 -14.19 5.89 -36.16
C GLY A 183 -14.45 4.38 -36.14
N GLY A 184 -15.44 3.90 -35.38
CA GLY A 184 -15.87 2.49 -35.37
C GLY A 184 -15.46 1.67 -34.15
N THR A 185 -14.79 2.27 -33.14
CA THR A 185 -14.58 1.60 -31.85
C THR A 185 -15.92 1.40 -31.14
N ASP A 186 -16.22 0.19 -30.68
CA ASP A 186 -17.41 -0.05 -29.87
C ASP A 186 -17.26 0.63 -28.49
N PRO A 187 -18.15 1.56 -28.10
CA PRO A 187 -18.10 2.18 -26.78
C PRO A 187 -18.20 1.16 -25.63
N ALA A 188 -18.88 0.03 -25.83
CA ALA A 188 -19.01 -1.02 -24.82
C ALA A 188 -17.70 -1.80 -24.56
N SER A 189 -16.72 -1.75 -25.47
CA SER A 189 -15.41 -2.37 -25.28
C SER A 189 -14.42 -1.48 -24.54
N ILE A 190 -14.79 -0.22 -24.23
CA ILE A 190 -13.93 0.73 -23.52
C ILE A 190 -13.95 0.42 -22.01
N HIS A 191 -12.77 0.15 -21.46
CA HIS A 191 -12.56 -0.03 -20.01
C HIS A 191 -11.57 1.02 -19.50
N LEU A 192 -12.09 1.99 -18.73
CA LEU A 192 -11.28 2.99 -18.05
C LEU A 192 -10.95 2.52 -16.63
N ILE A 193 -9.69 2.58 -16.25
CA ILE A 193 -9.21 2.16 -14.93
C ILE A 193 -8.52 3.36 -14.30
N GLY A 194 -9.22 4.05 -13.40
CA GLY A 194 -8.71 5.25 -12.77
C GLY A 194 -8.20 4.95 -11.37
N HIS A 195 -7.03 5.47 -10.99
CA HIS A 195 -6.56 5.47 -9.61
C HIS A 195 -6.61 6.88 -9.02
N SER A 196 -7.08 7.05 -7.78
CA SER A 196 -7.05 8.34 -7.09
C SER A 196 -7.78 9.45 -7.89
N LEU A 197 -7.10 10.56 -8.23
CA LEU A 197 -7.61 11.58 -9.15
C LEU A 197 -8.01 11.03 -10.53
N GLY A 198 -7.34 9.97 -11.00
CA GLY A 198 -7.63 9.30 -12.26
C GLY A 198 -9.02 8.66 -12.32
N SER A 199 -9.58 8.28 -11.16
CA SER A 199 -10.98 7.84 -11.05
C SER A 199 -11.94 8.94 -11.51
N HIS A 200 -11.71 10.17 -11.05
CA HIS A 200 -12.54 11.32 -11.43
C HIS A 200 -12.32 11.73 -12.89
N ILE A 201 -11.08 11.69 -13.38
CA ILE A 201 -10.78 11.91 -14.81
C ILE A 201 -11.55 10.91 -15.67
N SER A 202 -11.61 9.64 -15.27
CA SER A 202 -12.36 8.59 -15.97
C SER A 202 -13.87 8.87 -15.96
N GLY A 203 -14.43 9.31 -14.83
CA GLY A 203 -15.83 9.72 -14.74
C GLY A 203 -16.17 10.90 -15.66
N PHE A 204 -15.33 11.93 -15.69
CA PHE A 204 -15.49 13.06 -16.62
C PHE A 204 -15.34 12.64 -18.09
N ALA A 205 -14.46 11.68 -18.40
CA ALA A 205 -14.34 11.12 -19.75
C ALA A 205 -15.62 10.39 -20.17
N GLY A 206 -16.21 9.59 -19.28
CA GLY A 206 -17.49 8.92 -19.50
C GLY A 206 -18.65 9.89 -19.74
N LYS A 207 -18.76 10.94 -18.91
CA LYS A 207 -19.74 12.03 -19.08
C LYS A 207 -19.60 12.73 -20.43
N THR A 208 -18.37 13.08 -20.81
CA THR A 208 -18.12 13.73 -22.12
C THR A 208 -18.41 12.79 -23.28
N LEU A 209 -18.05 11.51 -23.19
CA LEU A 209 -18.36 10.53 -24.23
C LEU A 209 -19.88 10.41 -24.44
N LEU A 210 -20.64 10.30 -23.35
CA LEU A 210 -22.10 10.27 -23.36
C LEU A 210 -22.67 11.52 -24.04
N LYS A 211 -22.20 12.71 -23.66
CA LYS A 211 -22.64 13.97 -24.25
C LYS A 211 -22.38 14.05 -25.75
N LEU A 212 -21.24 13.52 -26.22
CA LEU A 212 -20.81 13.64 -27.62
C LEU A 212 -21.31 12.53 -28.55
N THR A 213 -21.72 11.38 -28.00
CA THR A 213 -22.07 10.19 -28.79
C THR A 213 -23.41 9.55 -28.42
N GLY A 214 -24.01 9.94 -27.30
CA GLY A 214 -25.18 9.26 -26.74
C GLY A 214 -24.88 7.88 -26.13
N ARG A 215 -23.60 7.48 -26.06
CA ARG A 215 -23.14 6.18 -25.55
C ARG A 215 -22.11 6.35 -24.44
N ARG A 216 -22.04 5.41 -23.52
CA ARG A 216 -21.11 5.41 -22.39
C ARG A 216 -19.97 4.41 -22.62
N PRO A 217 -18.82 4.56 -21.93
CA PRO A 217 -17.86 3.47 -21.84
C PRO A 217 -18.52 2.23 -21.24
N GLY A 218 -18.10 1.04 -21.66
CA GLY A 218 -18.61 -0.21 -21.10
C GLY A 218 -18.30 -0.35 -19.61
N ARG A 219 -17.10 0.04 -19.18
CA ARG A 219 -16.70 -0.08 -17.76
C ARG A 219 -15.78 1.04 -17.28
N ILE A 220 -16.03 1.51 -16.06
CA ILE A 220 -15.06 2.27 -15.25
C ILE A 220 -14.74 1.47 -13.98
N SER A 221 -13.47 1.12 -13.78
CA SER A 221 -12.98 0.62 -12.49
C SER A 221 -12.27 1.76 -11.74
N ALA A 222 -12.86 2.19 -10.64
CA ALA A 222 -12.40 3.32 -9.85
C ALA A 222 -11.60 2.81 -8.63
N LEU A 223 -10.29 2.91 -8.71
CA LEU A 223 -9.33 2.37 -7.74
C LEU A 223 -8.99 3.46 -6.73
N ASP A 224 -9.56 3.30 -5.53
CA ASP A 224 -9.50 4.22 -4.40
C ASP A 224 -9.67 5.70 -4.80
N PRO A 225 -10.87 6.08 -5.28
CA PRO A 225 -11.16 7.43 -5.79
C PRO A 225 -10.82 8.50 -4.74
N ALA A 226 -10.17 9.59 -5.16
CA ALA A 226 -9.67 10.59 -4.23
C ALA A 226 -10.81 11.28 -3.43
N GLY A 227 -10.68 11.33 -2.11
CA GLY A 227 -11.63 11.98 -1.20
C GLY A 227 -11.53 13.50 -1.19
N PRO A 228 -10.34 14.08 -0.90
CA PRO A 228 -10.22 15.52 -0.74
C PRO A 228 -10.70 16.29 -1.98
N CYS A 229 -11.65 17.22 -1.77
CA CYS A 229 -12.36 17.99 -2.80
C CYS A 229 -13.38 17.22 -3.66
N PHE A 230 -13.66 15.94 -3.41
CA PHE A 230 -14.69 15.14 -4.12
C PHE A 230 -15.68 14.43 -3.18
N THR A 231 -15.36 14.28 -1.89
CA THR A 231 -16.31 13.82 -0.87
C THR A 231 -17.47 14.81 -0.74
N HIS A 232 -18.71 14.30 -0.72
CA HIS A 232 -19.95 15.08 -0.63
C HIS A 232 -20.17 16.14 -1.72
N VAL A 233 -19.51 16.02 -2.88
CA VAL A 233 -19.84 16.86 -4.05
C VAL A 233 -20.85 16.16 -4.95
N ASP A 234 -21.56 16.94 -5.77
CA ASP A 234 -22.56 16.46 -6.72
C ASP A 234 -21.98 15.44 -7.70
N ALA A 235 -22.81 14.49 -8.14
CA ALA A 235 -22.43 13.43 -9.07
C ALA A 235 -21.80 13.95 -10.38
N ASP A 236 -22.20 15.14 -10.82
CA ASP A 236 -21.66 15.80 -12.02
C ASP A 236 -20.21 16.29 -11.86
N LEU A 237 -19.72 16.41 -10.63
CA LEU A 237 -18.39 16.95 -10.31
C LEU A 237 -17.37 15.87 -9.89
N ARG A 238 -17.73 14.59 -10.04
CA ARG A 238 -16.88 13.44 -9.68
C ARG A 238 -17.24 12.21 -10.51
N VAL A 239 -16.65 11.06 -10.17
CA VAL A 239 -17.05 9.77 -10.74
C VAL A 239 -18.30 9.26 -10.02
N LYS A 240 -19.20 8.64 -10.80
CA LYS A 240 -20.45 8.03 -10.33
C LYS A 240 -20.86 6.87 -11.23
N ASP A 241 -21.70 5.97 -10.72
CA ASP A 241 -22.33 4.86 -11.47
C ASP A 241 -22.89 5.26 -12.85
N SER A 242 -23.40 6.47 -13.00
CA SER A 242 -23.92 7.00 -14.27
C SER A 242 -22.89 7.22 -15.38
N ASP A 243 -21.59 7.09 -15.10
CA ASP A 243 -20.53 7.50 -16.03
C ASP A 243 -20.10 6.41 -17.01
N ALA A 244 -20.52 5.17 -16.78
CA ALA A 244 -20.34 4.02 -17.66
C ALA A 244 -21.58 3.12 -17.64
N ASP A 245 -21.60 2.10 -18.49
CA ASP A 245 -22.60 1.04 -18.40
C ASP A 245 -22.41 0.21 -17.11
N TYR A 246 -21.16 0.09 -16.65
CA TYR A 246 -20.82 -0.51 -15.36
C TYR A 246 -19.69 0.24 -14.67
N VAL A 247 -19.82 0.44 -13.36
CA VAL A 247 -18.81 1.14 -12.53
C VAL A 247 -18.58 0.31 -11.28
N ASP A 248 -17.35 -0.12 -11.07
CA ASP A 248 -16.93 -0.82 -9.86
C ASP A 248 -15.85 -0.04 -9.13
N CYS A 249 -15.95 0.04 -7.80
CA CYS A 249 -15.05 0.85 -6.98
C CYS A 249 -14.32 -0.03 -5.96
N VAL A 250 -13.02 0.18 -5.81
CA VAL A 250 -12.20 -0.47 -4.77
C VAL A 250 -11.77 0.59 -3.77
N HIS A 251 -12.28 0.52 -2.55
CA HIS A 251 -12.02 1.46 -1.47
C HIS A 251 -10.95 0.88 -0.54
N SER A 252 -9.73 1.41 -0.58
CA SER A 252 -8.60 0.86 0.18
C SER A 252 -7.97 1.83 1.17
N ASP A 253 -8.20 3.14 1.04
CA ASP A 253 -7.80 4.20 1.98
C ASP A 253 -8.95 5.21 2.25
N SER A 254 -10.12 4.68 2.59
CA SER A 254 -11.33 5.47 2.80
C SER A 254 -11.22 6.37 4.02
N GLY A 255 -11.18 7.69 3.79
CA GLY A 255 -11.19 8.70 4.83
C GLY A 255 -9.87 9.42 5.08
N VAL A 256 -8.80 9.07 4.36
CA VAL A 256 -7.58 9.88 4.31
C VAL A 256 -7.38 10.39 2.90
N TYR A 257 -6.95 9.56 1.96
CA TYR A 257 -6.84 9.95 0.56
C TYR A 257 -8.02 9.49 -0.28
N GLY A 258 -8.69 8.39 0.08
CA GLY A 258 -9.83 7.82 -0.64
C GLY A 258 -11.20 8.27 -0.13
N MET A 259 -12.22 8.21 -0.99
CA MET A 259 -13.63 8.45 -0.65
C MET A 259 -14.22 7.32 0.21
N LYS A 260 -15.12 7.66 1.13
CA LYS A 260 -15.90 6.69 1.93
C LYS A 260 -17.25 6.35 1.30
N GLU A 261 -17.81 7.26 0.51
CA GLU A 261 -19.11 7.09 -0.09
C GLU A 261 -19.08 5.96 -1.12
N PRO A 262 -20.10 5.08 -1.16
CA PRO A 262 -20.30 4.22 -2.32
C PRO A 262 -20.69 5.08 -3.52
N ILE A 263 -19.93 4.98 -4.59
CA ILE A 263 -20.09 5.81 -5.79
C ILE A 263 -20.25 4.99 -7.07
N GLY A 264 -19.93 3.70 -7.04
CA GLY A 264 -20.11 2.78 -8.15
C GLY A 264 -21.49 2.12 -8.19
N HIS A 265 -21.64 1.21 -9.16
CA HIS A 265 -22.68 0.20 -9.09
C HIS A 265 -22.33 -0.78 -7.98
N ALA A 266 -21.10 -1.31 -7.99
CA ALA A 266 -20.54 -2.16 -6.94
C ALA A 266 -19.36 -1.48 -6.25
N ASP A 267 -19.35 -1.44 -4.92
CA ASP A 267 -18.31 -0.82 -4.11
C ASP A 267 -17.70 -1.86 -3.17
N TYR A 268 -16.41 -2.14 -3.34
CA TYR A 268 -15.66 -3.14 -2.58
C TYR A 268 -14.80 -2.48 -1.52
N PHE A 269 -14.86 -3.00 -0.29
CA PHE A 269 -14.15 -2.47 0.88
C PHE A 269 -13.24 -3.56 1.48
N PRO A 270 -12.10 -3.88 0.85
CA PRO A 270 -11.12 -4.81 1.40
C PRO A 270 -10.66 -4.36 2.79
N ASN A 271 -10.75 -5.26 3.76
CA ASN A 271 -10.38 -5.06 5.15
C ASN A 271 -11.12 -3.87 5.80
N GLY A 272 -12.37 -3.65 5.41
CA GLY A 272 -13.17 -2.50 5.84
C GLY A 272 -12.87 -1.20 5.10
N GLY A 273 -11.88 -1.21 4.21
CA GLY A 273 -11.62 -0.19 3.19
C GLY A 273 -10.83 1.05 3.63
N ASN A 274 -10.27 1.07 4.84
CA ASN A 274 -9.48 2.21 5.36
C ASN A 274 -7.99 1.87 5.49
N SER A 275 -7.62 0.91 6.33
CA SER A 275 -6.23 0.52 6.52
C SER A 275 -6.02 -0.88 5.97
N GLN A 276 -5.02 -1.05 5.11
CA GLN A 276 -4.74 -2.35 4.51
C GLN A 276 -3.68 -3.12 5.30
N PRO A 277 -3.81 -4.45 5.43
CA PRO A 277 -2.79 -5.29 6.05
C PRO A 277 -1.40 -5.05 5.45
N GLY A 278 -0.42 -4.81 6.32
CA GLY A 278 0.97 -4.54 5.92
C GLY A 278 1.28 -3.12 5.47
N CYS A 279 0.33 -2.19 5.61
CA CYS A 279 0.57 -0.78 5.35
C CYS A 279 0.75 0.02 6.64
N LEU A 280 1.93 0.64 6.80
CA LEU A 280 2.20 1.59 7.89
C LEU A 280 1.79 3.04 7.53
N LEU A 281 1.79 3.35 6.24
CA LEU A 281 1.47 4.67 5.69
C LEU A 281 0.21 4.60 4.83
N GLN A 282 -0.56 5.68 4.80
CA GLN A 282 -1.80 5.73 4.01
C GLN A 282 -1.54 5.69 2.50
N THR A 283 -0.36 6.14 2.05
CA THR A 283 0.06 6.00 0.66
C THR A 283 0.18 4.53 0.23
N CYS A 284 0.54 3.63 1.15
CA CYS A 284 0.52 2.18 0.92
C CYS A 284 -0.92 1.69 0.79
N SER A 285 -1.81 2.03 1.74
CA SER A 285 -3.23 1.66 1.69
C SER A 285 -3.90 2.17 0.40
N HIS A 286 -3.61 3.41 0.00
CA HIS A 286 -4.11 4.04 -1.22
C HIS A 286 -3.64 3.30 -2.50
N SER A 287 -2.41 2.77 -2.46
CA SER A 287 -1.82 2.00 -3.57
C SER A 287 -2.33 0.57 -3.66
N ARG A 288 -2.87 0.00 -2.58
CA ARG A 288 -3.38 -1.38 -2.58
C ARG A 288 -4.50 -1.62 -3.57
N SER A 289 -5.33 -0.60 -3.85
CA SER A 289 -6.42 -0.72 -4.83
C SER A 289 -5.95 -1.20 -6.21
N TRP A 290 -4.86 -0.62 -6.75
CA TRP A 290 -4.31 -1.04 -8.04
C TRP A 290 -3.48 -2.32 -7.96
N LEU A 291 -2.88 -2.63 -6.80
CA LEU A 291 -2.23 -3.92 -6.57
C LEU A 291 -3.23 -5.07 -6.56
N TYR A 292 -4.34 -4.93 -5.84
CA TYR A 292 -5.41 -5.92 -5.81
C TYR A 292 -6.04 -6.10 -7.20
N PHE A 293 -6.27 -5.00 -7.92
CA PHE A 293 -6.77 -5.09 -9.28
C PHE A 293 -5.78 -5.83 -10.21
N ALA A 294 -4.48 -5.51 -10.13
CA ALA A 294 -3.45 -6.20 -10.91
C ALA A 294 -3.38 -7.70 -10.60
N GLU A 295 -3.46 -8.08 -9.33
CA GLU A 295 -3.50 -9.48 -8.92
C GLU A 295 -4.77 -10.20 -9.40
N SER A 296 -5.93 -9.53 -9.35
CA SER A 296 -7.21 -10.12 -9.81
C SER A 296 -7.20 -10.50 -11.29
N LEU A 297 -6.34 -9.86 -12.10
CA LEU A 297 -6.13 -10.23 -13.51
C LEU A 297 -5.43 -11.58 -13.65
N LEU A 298 -4.54 -11.90 -12.72
CA LEU A 298 -3.73 -13.12 -12.74
C LEU A 298 -4.46 -14.29 -12.07
N GLU A 299 -5.21 -14.02 -11.00
CA GLU A 299 -6.06 -15.00 -10.30
C GLU A 299 -7.46 -14.42 -10.11
N ARG A 300 -8.40 -14.84 -10.96
CA ARG A 300 -9.74 -14.26 -11.04
C ARG A 300 -10.58 -14.50 -9.80
N THR A 301 -10.28 -15.54 -9.03
CA THR A 301 -11.01 -15.88 -7.80
C THR A 301 -10.34 -15.34 -6.54
N ALA A 302 -9.22 -14.62 -6.66
CA ALA A 302 -8.39 -14.14 -5.55
C ALA A 302 -9.16 -13.30 -4.51
N PHE A 303 -10.14 -12.52 -4.95
CA PHE A 303 -10.80 -11.52 -4.12
C PHE A 303 -12.32 -11.73 -4.04
N ALA A 304 -12.75 -12.90 -3.57
CA ALA A 304 -14.16 -13.14 -3.26
C ALA A 304 -14.62 -12.19 -2.14
N ALA A 305 -15.74 -11.52 -2.37
CA ALA A 305 -16.31 -10.51 -1.47
C ALA A 305 -17.79 -10.75 -1.25
N LYS A 306 -18.24 -10.57 0.00
CA LYS A 306 -19.61 -10.83 0.44
C LYS A 306 -20.39 -9.52 0.48
N ARG A 307 -21.61 -9.51 -0.06
CA ARG A 307 -22.50 -8.35 0.03
C ARG A 307 -22.93 -8.15 1.47
N CYS A 308 -22.66 -6.97 2.04
CA CYS A 308 -23.06 -6.67 3.41
C CYS A 308 -23.49 -5.21 3.58
N PRO A 309 -24.31 -4.89 4.59
CA PRO A 309 -24.65 -3.50 4.91
C PRO A 309 -23.44 -2.68 5.39
N SER A 310 -22.53 -3.28 6.16
CA SER A 310 -21.32 -2.63 6.66
C SER A 310 -20.24 -3.64 7.06
N TRP A 311 -19.03 -3.13 7.32
CA TRP A 311 -17.92 -3.93 7.84
C TRP A 311 -18.25 -4.61 9.17
N GLU A 312 -19.00 -3.96 10.07
CA GLU A 312 -19.40 -4.57 11.34
C GLU A 312 -20.32 -5.78 11.16
N HIS A 313 -21.18 -5.76 10.15
CA HIS A 313 -22.01 -6.91 9.80
C HIS A 313 -21.15 -8.04 9.21
N PHE A 314 -20.17 -7.70 8.36
CA PHE A 314 -19.21 -8.67 7.84
C PHE A 314 -18.42 -9.36 8.97
N LYS A 315 -17.96 -8.62 9.98
CA LYS A 315 -17.26 -9.20 11.15
C LYS A 315 -18.11 -10.18 11.95
N ARG A 316 -19.43 -10.02 11.95
CA ARG A 316 -20.38 -10.87 12.68
C ARG A 316 -21.04 -11.94 11.82
N ASP A 317 -20.61 -12.06 10.55
CA ASP A 317 -21.23 -12.91 9.53
C ASP A 317 -22.74 -12.67 9.35
N GLN A 318 -23.16 -11.40 9.43
CA GLN A 318 -24.55 -10.94 9.27
C GLN A 318 -24.75 -10.30 7.89
N CYS A 319 -24.39 -11.03 6.84
CA CYS A 319 -24.38 -10.57 5.45
C CYS A 319 -25.39 -11.31 4.59
N ASP A 320 -25.61 -10.81 3.38
CA ASP A 320 -26.35 -11.54 2.36
C ASP A 320 -25.49 -12.69 1.81
N ASP A 321 -26.12 -13.69 1.19
CA ASP A 321 -25.42 -14.83 0.59
C ASP A 321 -24.75 -14.50 -0.76
N GLU A 322 -24.95 -13.27 -1.27
CA GLU A 322 -24.39 -12.86 -2.56
C GLU A 322 -22.87 -12.64 -2.46
N VAL A 323 -22.15 -13.38 -3.31
CA VAL A 323 -20.70 -13.25 -3.50
C VAL A 323 -20.42 -12.62 -4.86
N SER A 324 -19.52 -11.64 -4.86
CA SER A 324 -18.94 -11.05 -6.06
C SER A 324 -17.42 -11.04 -5.95
N TYR A 325 -16.72 -11.00 -7.08
CA TYR A 325 -15.26 -10.99 -7.11
C TYR A 325 -14.77 -9.56 -7.38
N MET A 326 -14.02 -8.99 -6.43
CA MET A 326 -13.42 -7.67 -6.58
C MET A 326 -12.33 -7.69 -7.66
N GLY A 327 -12.24 -6.61 -8.43
CA GLY A 327 -11.25 -6.48 -9.51
C GLY A 327 -11.83 -6.88 -10.87
N ILE A 328 -11.03 -7.50 -11.74
CA ILE A 328 -11.42 -7.71 -13.15
C ILE A 328 -12.69 -8.54 -13.31
N ASP A 329 -12.93 -9.51 -12.44
CA ASP A 329 -14.08 -10.43 -12.53
C ASP A 329 -15.37 -9.87 -11.90
N SER A 330 -15.36 -8.60 -11.46
CA SER A 330 -16.57 -7.87 -11.07
C SER A 330 -17.51 -7.72 -12.27
N LYS A 331 -18.71 -8.30 -12.16
CA LYS A 331 -19.63 -8.46 -13.31
C LYS A 331 -20.62 -7.29 -13.44
N PRO A 332 -20.93 -6.85 -14.67
CA PRO A 332 -22.08 -5.97 -14.90
C PRO A 332 -23.36 -6.54 -14.30
N GLY A 333 -24.12 -5.70 -13.59
CA GLY A 333 -25.32 -6.10 -12.86
C GLY A 333 -25.10 -6.27 -11.34
N THR A 334 -23.87 -6.51 -10.89
CA THR A 334 -23.52 -6.46 -9.46
C THR A 334 -23.77 -5.06 -8.91
N LYS A 335 -24.44 -4.96 -7.75
CA LYS A 335 -24.78 -3.66 -7.12
C LYS A 335 -24.44 -3.60 -5.64
N GLY A 336 -24.27 -2.45 -5.03
CA GLY A 336 -24.15 -2.32 -3.57
C GLY A 336 -22.75 -2.60 -3.01
N LYS A 337 -22.68 -2.81 -1.68
CA LYS A 337 -21.43 -2.83 -0.92
C LYS A 337 -20.97 -4.25 -0.65
N PHE A 338 -19.71 -4.51 -0.93
CA PHE A 338 -19.07 -5.81 -0.76
C PHE A 338 -17.85 -5.69 0.16
N PHE A 339 -17.68 -6.66 1.04
CA PHE A 339 -16.60 -6.69 2.03
C PHE A 339 -15.84 -8.01 1.92
N LEU A 340 -14.54 -7.95 2.19
CA LEU A 340 -13.62 -9.08 2.12
C LEU A 340 -12.39 -8.83 2.98
N GLN A 341 -11.67 -9.88 3.33
CA GLN A 341 -10.30 -9.80 3.87
C GLN A 341 -9.25 -10.16 2.83
N THR A 342 -8.14 -9.43 2.84
CA THR A 342 -6.95 -9.72 2.04
C THR A 342 -5.78 -10.08 2.94
N GLY A 343 -4.74 -10.67 2.35
CA GLY A 343 -3.46 -10.96 2.98
C GLY A 343 -2.58 -9.73 3.19
N PHE A 344 -1.58 -9.92 4.04
CA PHE A 344 -0.56 -8.92 4.37
C PHE A 344 0.46 -8.75 3.24
N LEU A 345 1.01 -9.87 2.73
CA LEU A 345 1.96 -9.92 1.62
C LEU A 345 1.28 -10.39 0.33
N PHE A 346 1.94 -10.13 -0.80
CA PHE A 346 1.52 -10.65 -2.10
C PHE A 346 1.83 -12.17 -2.15
N PRO A 347 0.97 -13.03 -2.74
CA PRO A 347 -0.37 -12.72 -3.25
C PRO A 347 -1.33 -12.32 -2.11
N TYR A 348 -2.05 -11.21 -2.31
CA TYR A 348 -2.94 -10.63 -1.31
C TYR A 348 -4.31 -11.30 -1.30
N GLY A 349 -4.71 -11.94 -2.39
CA GLY A 349 -5.97 -12.66 -2.50
C GLY A 349 -6.06 -13.79 -1.48
N ARG A 350 -7.22 -13.94 -0.85
CA ARG A 350 -7.52 -15.04 0.08
C ARG A 350 -8.57 -16.00 -0.46
N GLY A 351 -9.05 -15.77 -1.68
CA GLY A 351 -10.13 -16.55 -2.27
C GLY A 351 -11.34 -16.62 -1.35
N GLY A 352 -11.90 -17.82 -1.20
CA GLY A 352 -13.02 -18.08 -0.30
C GLY A 352 -12.72 -17.78 1.18
N GLU A 353 -11.46 -17.85 1.64
CA GLU A 353 -11.14 -17.48 3.02
C GLU A 353 -11.34 -15.98 3.29
N GLY A 354 -11.30 -15.16 2.24
CA GLY A 354 -11.55 -13.72 2.34
C GLY A 354 -13.00 -13.37 2.65
N LEU A 355 -13.94 -14.33 2.57
CA LEU A 355 -15.37 -14.12 2.84
C LEU A 355 -15.73 -14.11 4.32
N THR A 356 -14.81 -14.52 5.18
CA THR A 356 -15.03 -14.59 6.62
C THR A 356 -14.01 -13.73 7.33
N TYR A 357 -14.47 -12.94 8.28
CA TYR A 357 -13.58 -12.15 9.12
C TYR A 357 -12.78 -13.04 10.08
N ARG A 358 -11.47 -12.81 10.10
CA ARG A 358 -10.54 -13.30 11.12
C ARG A 358 -9.77 -12.11 11.67
N GLU A 359 -9.61 -12.04 12.99
CA GLU A 359 -8.75 -11.04 13.61
C GLU A 359 -7.35 -11.10 12.97
N PRO A 360 -6.83 -9.98 12.44
CA PRO A 360 -5.51 -9.98 11.84
C PRO A 360 -4.46 -10.27 12.91
N PRO A 361 -3.49 -11.17 12.64
CA PRO A 361 -2.37 -11.38 13.56
C PRO A 361 -1.64 -10.06 13.77
N ASN A 362 -1.07 -9.85 14.96
CA ASN A 362 -0.21 -8.69 15.18
C ASN A 362 0.99 -8.73 14.21
N LEU A 363 1.64 -7.60 13.95
CA LEU A 363 2.71 -7.49 12.93
C LEU A 363 3.78 -8.58 13.11
N ILE A 364 4.15 -8.89 14.35
CA ILE A 364 5.11 -9.93 14.72
C ILE A 364 4.61 -11.33 14.32
N GLN A 365 3.36 -11.66 14.66
CA GLN A 365 2.73 -12.94 14.30
C GLN A 365 2.50 -13.06 12.78
N ALA A 366 2.20 -11.96 12.09
CA ALA A 366 2.03 -11.93 10.64
C ALA A 366 3.35 -12.21 9.91
N VAL A 367 4.44 -11.58 10.38
CA VAL A 367 5.80 -11.80 9.86
C VAL A 367 6.28 -13.21 10.19
N ALA A 368 6.15 -13.65 11.45
CA ALA A 368 6.53 -15.00 11.87
C ALA A 368 5.75 -16.08 11.09
N GLY A 369 4.44 -15.91 10.92
CA GLY A 369 3.61 -16.83 10.14
C GLY A 369 3.93 -16.84 8.65
N SER A 370 4.47 -15.76 8.09
CA SER A 370 4.92 -15.70 6.69
C SER A 370 6.27 -16.39 6.51
N ILE A 371 7.21 -16.18 7.45
CA ILE A 371 8.51 -16.87 7.47
C ILE A 371 8.34 -18.39 7.59
N LEU A 372 7.40 -18.86 8.42
CA LEU A 372 7.17 -20.29 8.64
C LEU A 372 6.48 -21.00 7.47
N LYS A 373 5.95 -20.26 6.48
CA LYS A 373 5.21 -20.83 5.34
C LYS A 373 6.00 -20.85 4.03
N ASP A 374 7.16 -20.20 3.97
CA ASP A 374 7.92 -20.00 2.74
C ASP A 374 9.33 -20.58 2.88
N GLU A 375 9.74 -21.42 1.92
CA GLU A 375 11.11 -21.96 1.83
C GLU A 375 12.07 -21.01 1.08
N ASP A 376 11.59 -19.84 0.62
CA ASP A 376 12.31 -18.97 -0.32
C ASP A 376 12.98 -17.74 0.35
N GLN A 377 14.19 -17.38 -0.11
CA GLN A 377 15.07 -16.40 0.56
C GLN A 377 14.63 -14.93 0.44
N GLU A 378 13.80 -14.60 -0.55
CA GLU A 378 13.38 -13.21 -0.83
C GLU A 378 12.36 -12.67 0.19
N THR A 379 11.50 -13.56 0.72
CA THR A 379 10.48 -13.24 1.74
C THR A 379 11.12 -13.02 3.12
N LEU A 380 12.20 -13.75 3.42
CA LEU A 380 13.03 -13.58 4.62
C LEU A 380 13.70 -12.20 4.69
N HIS A 381 14.25 -11.71 3.58
CA HIS A 381 14.85 -10.37 3.53
C HIS A 381 13.82 -9.25 3.68
N SER A 382 12.63 -9.42 3.09
CA SER A 382 11.52 -8.46 3.22
C SER A 382 10.96 -8.43 4.64
N ALA A 383 10.86 -9.60 5.30
CA ALA A 383 10.49 -9.73 6.70
C ALA A 383 11.52 -9.06 7.63
N ALA A 384 12.81 -9.32 7.42
CA ALA A 384 13.89 -8.71 8.19
C ALA A 384 13.94 -7.17 8.07
N ALA A 385 13.59 -6.62 6.90
CA ALA A 385 13.53 -5.18 6.68
C ALA A 385 12.41 -4.49 7.47
N VAL A 386 11.26 -5.15 7.65
CA VAL A 386 10.12 -4.65 8.45
C VAL A 386 10.42 -4.72 9.96
N LEU A 387 11.31 -5.62 10.36
CA LEU A 387 11.67 -5.89 11.76
C LEU A 387 12.76 -4.96 12.33
N LYS A 388 13.36 -4.08 11.50
CA LYS A 388 14.47 -3.21 11.91
C LYS A 388 14.06 -2.05 12.86
N ASP A 389 12.76 -1.78 12.99
CA ASP A 389 12.20 -0.61 13.71
C ASP A 389 11.36 -0.97 14.95
N GLN A 390 11.31 -2.23 15.39
CA GLN A 390 10.55 -2.63 16.59
C GLN A 390 11.32 -3.55 17.55
N ASP A 391 10.87 -3.56 18.82
CA ASP A 391 11.45 -4.21 20.00
C ASP A 391 11.78 -5.70 19.77
N THR A 392 13.06 -5.95 19.46
CA THR A 392 13.67 -7.23 19.05
C THR A 392 13.52 -8.34 20.10
N SER A 393 13.27 -7.98 21.37
CA SER A 393 13.15 -8.91 22.50
C SER A 393 11.92 -9.83 22.41
N LYS A 394 10.76 -9.29 21.98
CA LYS A 394 9.52 -10.09 21.85
C LYS A 394 9.53 -11.03 20.65
N LEU A 395 10.29 -10.68 19.62
CA LEU A 395 10.50 -11.50 18.43
C LEU A 395 11.34 -12.75 18.76
N LEU A 396 12.42 -12.56 19.52
CA LEU A 396 13.28 -13.65 19.99
C LEU A 396 12.52 -14.68 20.84
N GLN A 397 11.60 -14.24 21.71
CA GLN A 397 10.72 -15.14 22.47
C GLN A 397 9.75 -15.94 21.58
N ALA A 398 9.18 -15.33 20.56
CA ALA A 398 8.25 -15.99 19.65
C ALA A 398 8.94 -17.00 18.71
N VAL A 399 10.15 -16.65 18.25
CA VAL A 399 10.98 -17.50 17.38
C VAL A 399 11.60 -18.65 18.19
N ALA A 400 12.15 -18.39 19.39
CA ALA A 400 12.76 -19.41 20.23
C ALA A 400 11.78 -20.50 20.71
N GLY A 401 10.49 -20.19 20.82
CA GLY A 401 9.46 -21.15 21.20
C GLY A 401 9.08 -22.18 20.12
N SER A 402 9.60 -22.07 18.89
CA SER A 402 9.09 -22.83 17.73
C SER A 402 10.16 -23.52 16.86
N ILE A 403 11.44 -23.54 17.26
CA ILE A 403 12.53 -24.12 16.46
C ILE A 403 12.74 -25.60 16.83
N ASP A 404 12.35 -26.51 15.93
CA ASP A 404 12.65 -27.94 16.06
C ASP A 404 13.80 -28.40 15.14
N GLN A 405 14.37 -27.54 14.27
CA GLN A 405 15.51 -27.90 13.39
C GLN A 405 16.52 -26.76 13.14
N ASP A 406 17.79 -27.21 13.04
CA ASP A 406 19.11 -26.54 12.96
C ASP A 406 19.17 -24.98 13.10
N PRO A 407 19.53 -24.47 14.29
CA PRO A 407 19.42 -23.06 14.64
C PRO A 407 20.61 -22.17 14.19
N LYS A 408 21.64 -22.71 13.54
CA LYS A 408 22.91 -21.99 13.34
C LYS A 408 22.83 -20.78 12.42
N GLU A 409 22.19 -20.89 11.27
CA GLU A 409 22.14 -19.79 10.29
C GLU A 409 21.14 -18.71 10.69
N LEU A 410 20.03 -19.11 11.31
CA LEU A 410 19.02 -18.19 11.84
C LEU A 410 19.57 -17.36 13.01
N LEU A 411 20.29 -17.99 13.95
CA LEU A 411 20.94 -17.31 15.06
C LEU A 411 22.05 -16.37 14.59
N GLN A 412 22.79 -16.74 13.54
CA GLN A 412 23.82 -15.88 12.96
C GLN A 412 23.21 -14.63 12.31
N SER A 413 22.12 -14.80 11.55
CA SER A 413 21.39 -13.69 10.92
C SER A 413 20.76 -12.73 11.94
N VAL A 414 20.19 -13.27 13.02
CA VAL A 414 19.66 -12.47 14.14
C VAL A 414 20.79 -11.76 14.90
N ALA A 415 21.92 -12.44 15.16
CA ALA A 415 23.07 -11.83 15.82
C ALA A 415 23.70 -10.69 15.00
N ASP A 416 23.78 -10.85 13.68
CA ASP A 416 24.28 -9.82 12.77
C ASP A 416 23.33 -8.62 12.67
N THR A 417 22.02 -8.84 12.86
CA THR A 417 20.99 -7.78 12.88
C THR A 417 20.98 -6.98 14.20
N VAL A 418 21.44 -7.60 15.29
CA VAL A 418 21.39 -7.03 16.65
C VAL A 418 22.72 -6.39 17.08
N LYS A 419 23.76 -6.49 16.24
CA LYS A 419 25.13 -6.02 16.50
C LYS A 419 25.26 -4.53 16.88
N ASP A 420 24.25 -3.73 16.56
CA ASP A 420 24.21 -2.28 16.84
C ASP A 420 23.44 -1.91 18.14
N GLN A 421 22.96 -2.90 18.93
CA GLN A 421 22.31 -2.69 20.23
C GLN A 421 23.09 -3.37 21.37
N ASP A 422 22.93 -2.89 22.62
CA ASP A 422 23.64 -3.36 23.83
C ASP A 422 23.58 -4.89 23.96
N PRO A 423 24.67 -5.62 23.62
CA PRO A 423 24.67 -7.07 23.46
C PRO A 423 24.36 -7.80 24.77
N THR A 424 24.66 -7.16 25.89
CA THR A 424 24.67 -7.76 27.23
C THR A 424 23.26 -8.16 27.70
N LYS A 425 22.27 -7.28 27.49
CA LYS A 425 20.87 -7.52 27.92
C LYS A 425 20.16 -8.58 27.08
N ILE A 426 20.54 -8.68 25.80
CA ILE A 426 19.95 -9.61 24.84
C ILE A 426 20.51 -11.02 25.07
N LEU A 427 21.81 -11.11 25.33
CA LEU A 427 22.47 -12.37 25.69
C LEU A 427 21.97 -12.93 27.03
N GLU A 428 21.69 -12.08 28.03
CA GLU A 428 21.07 -12.52 29.30
C GLU A 428 19.64 -13.04 29.09
N SER A 429 18.86 -12.44 28.20
CA SER A 429 17.48 -12.87 27.90
C SER A 429 17.44 -14.17 27.11
N VAL A 430 18.35 -14.36 26.15
CA VAL A 430 18.51 -15.60 25.38
C VAL A 430 19.12 -16.72 26.24
N ALA A 431 20.16 -16.43 27.03
CA ALA A 431 20.77 -17.41 27.93
C ALA A 431 19.80 -17.86 29.03
N GLY A 432 18.95 -16.97 29.54
CA GLY A 432 17.89 -17.30 30.51
C GLY A 432 16.77 -18.16 29.92
N SER A 433 16.49 -18.03 28.62
CA SER A 433 15.36 -18.72 27.96
C SER A 433 15.75 -20.08 27.34
N VAL A 434 17.04 -20.33 27.11
CA VAL A 434 17.54 -21.52 26.39
C VAL A 434 18.57 -22.32 27.23
N LYS A 435 18.69 -22.00 28.54
CA LYS A 435 19.70 -22.54 29.49
C LYS A 435 19.77 -24.07 29.53
N ASP A 436 18.64 -24.75 29.34
CA ASP A 436 18.52 -26.20 29.48
C ASP A 436 18.56 -26.96 28.12
N GLN A 437 18.67 -26.24 27.00
CA GLN A 437 18.53 -26.81 25.65
C GLN A 437 19.80 -26.70 24.77
N LEU A 438 20.84 -25.99 25.22
CA LEU A 438 22.06 -25.77 24.43
C LEU A 438 23.27 -26.56 24.96
N PRO A 439 24.03 -27.27 24.11
CA PRO A 439 25.24 -27.94 24.54
C PRO A 439 26.39 -26.95 24.86
N SER A 440 27.24 -27.33 25.82
CA SER A 440 28.25 -26.45 26.46
C SER A 440 29.31 -25.85 25.51
N ASN A 441 29.51 -26.45 24.34
CA ASN A 441 30.39 -25.95 23.28
C ASN A 441 29.77 -24.77 22.51
N VAL A 442 28.45 -24.71 22.36
CA VAL A 442 27.73 -23.60 21.72
C VAL A 442 27.74 -22.37 22.63
N LEU A 443 27.50 -22.56 23.93
CA LEU A 443 27.64 -21.51 24.94
C LEU A 443 29.06 -20.92 24.98
N LYS A 444 30.10 -21.76 24.84
CA LYS A 444 31.49 -21.31 24.74
C LYS A 444 31.79 -20.52 23.47
N SER A 445 31.17 -20.87 22.34
CA SER A 445 31.32 -20.14 21.08
C SER A 445 30.68 -18.76 21.16
N VAL A 446 29.47 -18.68 21.73
CA VAL A 446 28.74 -17.42 21.94
C VAL A 446 29.49 -16.52 22.92
N ALA A 447 30.01 -17.05 24.02
CA ALA A 447 30.84 -16.29 24.97
C ALA A 447 32.17 -15.81 24.35
N GLY A 448 32.77 -16.60 23.45
CA GLY A 448 33.99 -16.23 22.73
C GLY A 448 33.80 -15.09 21.72
N SER A 449 32.58 -14.88 21.22
CA SER A 449 32.22 -13.79 20.30
C SER A 449 32.03 -12.43 20.97
N VAL A 450 31.98 -12.38 22.32
CA VAL A 450 31.71 -11.17 23.13
C VAL A 450 32.99 -10.58 23.73
N LYS A 451 34.15 -10.99 23.21
CA LYS A 451 35.50 -10.72 23.74
C LYS A 451 35.88 -9.23 23.92
N ASP A 452 35.07 -8.30 23.42
CA ASP A 452 35.37 -6.86 23.41
C ASP A 452 34.74 -6.05 24.56
N GLN A 453 34.06 -6.69 25.52
CA GLN A 453 33.54 -5.97 26.70
C GLN A 453 33.84 -6.68 28.03
N ASP A 454 34.12 -5.84 29.05
CA ASP A 454 34.61 -6.15 30.40
C ASP A 454 34.15 -7.50 30.99
N PRO A 455 35.05 -8.51 31.10
CA PRO A 455 34.73 -9.86 31.57
C PRO A 455 34.16 -9.94 32.98
N SER A 456 34.37 -8.90 33.80
CA SER A 456 34.08 -8.87 35.24
C SER A 456 32.58 -8.89 35.53
N LYS A 457 31.77 -8.23 34.69
CA LYS A 457 30.31 -8.19 34.85
C LYS A 457 29.63 -9.47 34.36
N LEU A 458 30.17 -10.08 33.30
CA LEU A 458 29.69 -11.34 32.77
C LEU A 458 29.95 -12.50 33.75
N LEU A 459 31.10 -12.48 34.44
CA LEU A 459 31.45 -13.44 35.49
C LEU A 459 30.49 -13.38 36.69
N HIS A 460 29.98 -12.20 37.06
CA HIS A 460 28.98 -12.08 38.12
C HIS A 460 27.59 -12.60 37.70
N SER A 461 27.13 -12.31 36.48
CA SER A 461 25.84 -12.83 35.98
C SER A 461 25.86 -14.35 35.75
N ILE A 462 26.99 -14.92 35.30
CA ILE A 462 27.13 -16.37 35.13
C ILE A 462 27.32 -17.08 36.49
N ALA A 463 28.11 -16.51 37.41
CA ALA A 463 28.29 -17.09 38.74
C ALA A 463 27.01 -17.07 39.58
N GLY A 464 26.16 -16.04 39.42
CA GLY A 464 24.85 -15.97 40.07
C GLY A 464 23.86 -17.05 39.59
N GLY A 465 24.05 -17.58 38.38
CA GLY A 465 23.16 -18.60 37.78
C GLY A 465 23.66 -20.04 37.85
N VAL A 466 24.91 -20.30 38.27
CA VAL A 466 25.55 -21.64 38.27
C VAL A 466 25.76 -22.19 39.69
N LEU A 467 25.54 -21.41 40.75
CA LEU A 467 25.79 -21.83 42.15
C LEU A 467 24.73 -22.76 42.78
N GLU A 468 24.05 -23.59 41.99
CA GLU A 468 23.19 -24.68 42.49
C GLU A 468 23.74 -26.08 42.14
N ASP A 469 25.05 -26.22 41.93
CA ASP A 469 25.70 -27.52 41.77
C ASP A 469 26.44 -27.93 43.07
N PRO A 470 26.26 -29.16 43.61
CA PRO A 470 26.83 -29.57 44.89
C PRO A 470 28.36 -29.66 44.94
N ASN A 471 29.11 -29.48 43.84
CA ASN A 471 30.57 -29.57 43.89
C ASN A 471 31.33 -28.48 43.10
N PRO A 472 31.41 -27.25 43.65
CA PRO A 472 31.99 -26.07 42.98
C PRO A 472 33.49 -26.18 42.66
N SER A 473 34.20 -27.09 43.32
CA SER A 473 35.67 -27.20 43.27
C SER A 473 36.21 -27.79 41.96
N LYS A 474 35.39 -28.55 41.22
CA LYS A 474 35.80 -29.19 39.96
C LYS A 474 35.70 -28.22 38.77
N LEU A 475 34.69 -27.36 38.77
CA LEU A 475 34.43 -26.37 37.71
C LEU A 475 35.43 -25.21 37.74
N LEU A 476 35.79 -24.72 38.94
CA LEU A 476 36.80 -23.66 39.10
C LEU A 476 38.20 -24.10 38.64
N LYS A 477 38.60 -25.37 38.88
CA LYS A 477 39.90 -25.91 38.44
C LYS A 477 39.99 -26.08 36.93
N THR A 478 38.89 -26.41 36.25
CA THR A 478 38.86 -26.54 34.80
C THR A 478 38.87 -25.18 34.10
N PHE A 479 38.27 -24.15 34.72
CA PHE A 479 38.22 -22.79 34.14
C PHE A 479 39.51 -21.99 34.34
N THR A 480 40.17 -22.09 35.50
CA THR A 480 41.44 -21.39 35.75
C THR A 480 42.60 -21.94 34.92
N GLY A 481 42.60 -23.26 34.64
CA GLY A 481 43.62 -23.89 33.78
C GLY A 481 43.58 -23.45 32.31
N SER A 482 42.41 -23.01 31.81
CA SER A 482 42.24 -22.55 30.43
C SER A 482 42.43 -21.03 30.22
N VAL A 483 42.44 -20.23 31.28
CA VAL A 483 42.53 -18.76 31.19
C VAL A 483 43.90 -18.22 31.63
N PHE A 484 44.63 -18.91 32.52
CA PHE A 484 45.93 -18.45 33.03
C PHE A 484 47.09 -19.44 32.79
N GLY A 485 46.92 -20.42 31.91
CA GLY A 485 47.98 -21.36 31.51
C GLY A 485 48.83 -20.82 30.35
N GLY A 486 49.75 -19.92 30.69
CA GLY A 486 50.86 -19.41 29.89
C GLY A 486 51.92 -18.84 30.82
#